data_AF-A0A2T1NGA6-F1
#
_entry.id   AF-A0A2T1NGA6-F1
#
_cell.length_a   1.000
_cell.length_b   1.000
_cell.length_c   1.000
_cell.angle_alpha   90.00
_cell.angle_beta   90.00
_cell.angle_gamma   90.00
#
_symmetry.space_group_name_H-M   'P 1'
#
loop_
_entity.id
_entity.type
_entity.pdbx_description
1 polymer ?
#
loop_
_entity_poly.entity_id
_entity_poly.type
_entity_poly.pdbx_seq_one_letter_code
_entity_poly.pdbx_strand_id
1 'polypeptide(L)'
;MKPLICLFTFFIFFNCGSKKSFNKNELVTGTWKVESISEDFKNKSSEYSALHKCNDLIRHKYFSDGRLNYIMPDWKNTNCELRNKDFWTGEWGIINDSTLVTRHNLHYPNGQISGYCSEQSLRFIDKNTMEIVLNYEDDGIAMDDENRVGETTIFKRVKL
;
A
#
# COMPACT_ATOMS: atom_id res chain seq x y z
N MET A 1 1.50 -51.64 -49.77
CA MET A 1 0.50 -52.17 -48.81
C MET A 1 1.18 -52.45 -47.46
N LYS A 2 0.47 -52.15 -46.36
CA LYS A 2 0.85 -52.07 -44.92
C LYS A 2 1.37 -50.70 -44.45
N PRO A 3 1.02 -50.24 -43.23
CA PRO A 3 -0.35 -50.02 -42.76
C PRO A 3 -0.57 -48.59 -42.19
N LEU A 4 -1.85 -48.27 -42.04
CA LEU A 4 -2.43 -47.12 -41.36
C LEU A 4 -2.02 -47.08 -39.88
N ILE A 5 -1.56 -45.94 -39.37
CA ILE A 5 -1.57 -45.64 -37.93
C ILE A 5 -2.38 -44.35 -37.76
N CYS A 6 -3.63 -44.51 -37.33
CA CYS A 6 -4.47 -43.45 -36.81
C CYS A 6 -3.83 -42.89 -35.54
N LEU A 7 -3.31 -41.66 -35.59
CA LEU A 7 -2.92 -40.94 -34.39
C LEU A 7 -4.17 -40.25 -33.82
N PHE A 8 -4.84 -40.92 -32.90
CA PHE A 8 -5.82 -40.33 -32.00
C PHE A 8 -5.06 -39.41 -31.03
N THR A 9 -4.97 -38.12 -31.32
CA THR A 9 -4.54 -37.14 -30.32
C THR A 9 -5.71 -36.82 -29.40
N PHE A 10 -5.65 -37.48 -28.23
CA PHE A 10 -6.42 -37.18 -27.04
C PHE A 10 -6.30 -35.68 -26.70
N PHE A 11 -7.36 -34.90 -26.94
CA PHE A 11 -7.55 -33.58 -26.33
C PHE A 11 -8.23 -33.77 -24.98
N ILE A 12 -7.42 -34.02 -23.96
CA ILE A 12 -7.76 -33.71 -22.57
C ILE A 12 -6.53 -32.95 -22.11
N PHE A 13 -6.63 -31.69 -21.71
CA PHE A 13 -6.67 -31.39 -20.28
C PHE A 13 -7.07 -29.94 -19.96
N PHE A 14 -7.92 -29.85 -18.93
CA PHE A 14 -8.12 -28.78 -17.96
C PHE A 14 -8.69 -27.43 -18.43
N ASN A 15 -10.03 -27.39 -18.37
CA ASN A 15 -10.75 -26.23 -17.86
C ASN A 15 -10.33 -26.00 -16.38
N CYS A 16 -9.21 -25.30 -16.18
CA CYS A 16 -8.86 -24.74 -14.88
C CYS A 16 -9.38 -23.31 -14.90
N GLY A 17 -10.45 -23.06 -14.15
CA GLY A 17 -11.11 -21.75 -14.12
C GLY A 17 -10.08 -20.64 -14.01
N SER A 18 -10.09 -19.72 -14.97
CA SER A 18 -9.29 -18.51 -14.87
C SER A 18 -9.70 -17.85 -13.57
N LYS A 19 -8.85 -17.93 -12.54
CA LYS A 19 -8.92 -16.96 -11.44
C LYS A 19 -8.93 -15.62 -12.16
N LYS A 20 -10.00 -14.84 -12.01
CA LYS A 20 -9.99 -13.44 -12.46
C LYS A 20 -8.74 -12.85 -11.82
N SER A 21 -7.70 -12.68 -12.63
CA SER A 21 -6.58 -11.83 -12.27
C SER A 21 -7.20 -10.46 -12.16
N PHE A 22 -7.55 -10.05 -10.94
CA PHE A 22 -7.98 -8.69 -10.72
C PHE A 22 -6.83 -7.81 -11.15
N ASN A 23 -7.11 -6.80 -11.98
CA ASN A 23 -6.12 -5.80 -12.26
C ASN A 23 -5.71 -5.18 -10.91
N LYS A 24 -4.44 -5.28 -10.51
CA LYS A 24 -4.01 -4.82 -9.18
C LYS A 24 -4.27 -3.33 -8.98
N ASN A 25 -4.32 -2.54 -10.05
CA ASN A 25 -4.73 -1.15 -9.97
C ASN A 25 -6.17 -1.02 -9.45
N GLU A 26 -7.08 -1.91 -9.87
CA GLU A 26 -8.45 -1.98 -9.33
C GLU A 26 -8.47 -2.42 -7.87
N LEU A 27 -7.56 -3.33 -7.48
CA LEU A 27 -7.44 -3.75 -6.08
C LEU A 27 -6.88 -2.62 -5.20
N VAL A 28 -5.89 -1.85 -5.63
CA VAL A 28 -5.36 -0.74 -4.82
C VAL A 28 -6.34 0.44 -4.78
N THR A 29 -7.02 0.73 -5.89
CA THR A 29 -7.98 1.83 -6.00
C THR A 29 -9.05 1.77 -4.90
N GLY A 30 -9.30 2.90 -4.25
CA GLY A 30 -10.31 3.04 -3.20
C GLY A 30 -9.79 3.79 -1.97
N THR A 31 -10.62 3.77 -0.92
CA THR A 31 -10.28 4.36 0.38
C THR A 31 -9.90 3.27 1.37
N TRP A 32 -8.78 3.48 2.05
CA TRP A 32 -8.20 2.56 3.02
C TRP A 32 -8.02 3.27 4.36
N LYS A 33 -8.31 2.57 5.45
CA LYS A 33 -7.97 3.00 6.80
C LYS A 33 -6.78 2.18 7.31
N VAL A 34 -5.95 2.80 8.15
CA VAL A 34 -4.90 2.09 8.89
C VAL A 34 -5.57 1.26 9.99
N GLU A 35 -5.22 -0.02 10.07
CA GLU A 35 -5.72 -0.96 11.09
C GLU A 35 -4.64 -1.29 12.12
N SER A 36 -3.38 -1.44 11.68
CA SER A 36 -2.24 -1.64 12.56
C SER A 36 -0.96 -1.16 11.89
N ILE A 37 -0.01 -0.73 12.71
CA ILE A 37 1.37 -0.41 12.32
C ILE A 37 2.28 -1.22 13.24
N SER A 38 3.26 -1.89 12.64
CA SER A 38 4.36 -2.55 13.35
C SER A 38 5.66 -1.89 12.90
N GLU A 39 6.47 -1.44 13.84
CA GLU A 39 7.80 -0.90 13.59
C GLU A 39 8.82 -2.04 13.63
N ASP A 40 9.69 -2.07 12.62
CA ASP A 40 10.75 -3.06 12.50
C ASP A 40 12.07 -2.45 12.99
N PHE A 41 12.82 -3.23 13.78
CA PHE A 41 14.06 -2.80 14.40
C PHE A 41 15.22 -3.74 14.04
N LYS A 42 16.42 -3.18 13.95
CA LYS A 42 17.65 -3.94 13.64
C LYS A 42 18.03 -4.94 14.73
N ASN A 43 17.86 -4.52 16.00
CA ASN A 43 18.47 -5.18 17.16
C ASN A 43 17.45 -5.80 18.12
N LYS A 44 16.16 -5.75 17.80
CA LYS A 44 15.08 -6.31 18.63
C LYS A 44 13.91 -6.76 17.75
N SER A 45 12.98 -7.49 18.35
CA SER A 45 11.73 -7.87 17.69
C SER A 45 10.91 -6.64 17.29
N SER A 46 10.14 -6.77 16.21
CA SER A 46 9.18 -5.75 15.80
C SER A 46 8.16 -5.48 16.89
N GLU A 47 7.75 -4.22 17.01
CA GLU A 47 6.81 -3.77 18.03
C GLU A 47 5.60 -3.12 17.37
N TYR A 48 4.40 -3.48 17.84
CA TYR A 48 3.19 -2.80 17.41
C TYR A 48 3.18 -1.37 17.96
N SER A 49 3.10 -0.39 17.07
CA SER A 49 2.94 0.99 17.47
C SER A 49 1.55 1.16 18.07
N ALA A 50 1.49 1.70 19.30
CA ALA A 50 0.22 2.07 19.90
C ALA A 50 -0.45 3.11 18.98
N LEU A 51 -1.51 2.70 18.29
CA LEU A 51 -2.24 3.62 17.43
C LEU A 51 -2.83 4.72 18.30
N HIS A 52 -2.46 5.96 18.01
CA HIS A 52 -3.07 7.10 18.67
C HIS A 52 -4.58 7.05 18.41
N LYS A 53 -5.41 7.50 19.36
CA LYS A 53 -6.89 7.49 19.21
C LYS A 53 -7.38 8.17 17.92
N CYS A 54 -6.57 9.05 17.34
CA CYS A 54 -6.88 9.77 16.10
C CYS A 54 -6.50 8.98 14.83
N ASN A 55 -5.74 7.89 14.93
CA ASN A 55 -5.32 7.07 13.79
C ASN A 55 -6.51 6.43 13.08
N ASP A 56 -7.60 6.18 13.81
CA ASP A 56 -8.88 5.74 13.25
C ASP A 56 -9.48 6.73 12.23
N LEU A 57 -9.00 7.97 12.18
CA LEU A 57 -9.39 8.97 11.19
C LEU A 57 -8.49 8.98 9.95
N ILE A 58 -7.34 8.29 9.97
CA ILE A 58 -6.40 8.26 8.86
C ILE A 58 -7.02 7.51 7.68
N ARG A 59 -7.11 8.15 6.52
CA ARG A 59 -7.60 7.55 5.28
C ARG A 59 -6.64 7.80 4.13
N HIS A 60 -6.27 6.74 3.44
CA HIS A 60 -5.47 6.81 2.21
C HIS A 60 -6.42 6.56 1.04
N LYS A 61 -6.44 7.48 0.08
CA LYS A 61 -7.29 7.40 -1.11
C LYS A 61 -6.42 7.24 -2.34
N TYR A 62 -6.48 6.06 -2.94
CA TYR A 62 -5.84 5.75 -4.21
C TYR A 62 -6.89 5.90 -5.32
N PHE A 63 -6.70 6.89 -6.19
CA PHE A 63 -7.59 7.15 -7.31
C PHE A 63 -7.14 6.37 -8.54
N SER A 64 -8.09 5.95 -9.38
CA SER A 64 -7.83 5.18 -10.61
C SER A 64 -6.98 5.93 -11.64
N ASP A 65 -6.91 7.26 -11.54
CA ASP A 65 -6.09 8.14 -12.38
C ASP A 65 -4.64 8.29 -11.88
N GLY A 66 -4.24 7.52 -10.87
CA GLY A 66 -2.91 7.55 -10.28
C GLY A 66 -2.72 8.61 -9.20
N ARG A 67 -3.73 9.43 -8.88
CA ARG A 67 -3.61 10.37 -7.76
C ARG A 67 -3.74 9.68 -6.41
N LEU A 68 -3.13 10.29 -5.40
CA LEU A 68 -3.10 9.85 -4.02
C LEU A 68 -3.47 11.00 -3.09
N ASN A 69 -4.32 10.73 -2.10
CA ASN A 69 -4.70 11.73 -1.09
C ASN A 69 -4.75 11.10 0.31
N TYR A 70 -4.21 11.82 1.30
CA TYR A 70 -4.19 11.41 2.69
C TYR A 70 -5.06 12.33 3.52
N ILE A 71 -6.05 11.75 4.20
CA ILE A 71 -6.79 12.40 5.26
C ILE A 71 -6.16 11.96 6.57
N MET A 72 -5.69 12.90 7.38
CA MET A 72 -5.09 12.57 8.66
C MET A 72 -5.35 13.67 9.70
N PRO A 73 -5.39 13.30 10.99
CA PRO A 73 -5.48 14.27 12.06
C PRO A 73 -4.23 15.14 12.12
N ASP A 74 -4.34 16.32 12.74
CA ASP A 74 -3.18 17.07 13.21
C ASP A 74 -2.69 16.45 14.53
N TRP A 75 -1.52 15.83 14.49
CA TRP A 75 -0.97 15.11 15.65
C TRP A 75 -0.57 16.05 16.79
N LYS A 76 -0.45 17.36 16.51
CA LYS A 76 -0.23 18.38 17.54
C LYS A 76 -1.51 18.72 18.30
N ASN A 77 -2.68 18.33 17.79
CA ASN A 77 -3.97 18.59 18.39
C ASN A 77 -4.56 17.31 19.02
N THR A 78 -4.79 17.35 20.32
CA THR A 78 -5.35 16.22 21.08
C THR A 78 -6.83 15.95 20.76
N ASN A 79 -7.51 16.83 20.03
CA ASN A 79 -8.91 16.70 19.60
C ASN A 79 -9.10 15.97 18.27
N CYS A 80 -8.03 15.44 17.66
CA CYS A 80 -8.11 14.71 16.39
C CYS A 80 -8.67 15.53 15.20
N GLU A 81 -8.51 16.85 15.23
CA GLU A 81 -8.92 17.70 14.11
C GLU A 81 -8.16 17.32 12.84
N LEU A 82 -8.87 17.22 11.73
CA LEU A 82 -8.27 16.85 10.45
C LEU A 82 -7.44 18.01 9.91
N ARG A 83 -6.27 17.69 9.34
CA ARG A 83 -5.54 18.65 8.53
C ARG A 83 -6.33 18.99 7.27
N ASN A 84 -5.93 20.11 6.64
CA ASN A 84 -6.40 20.44 5.30
C ASN A 84 -6.22 19.20 4.39
N LYS A 85 -7.26 18.85 3.62
CA LYS A 85 -7.25 17.71 2.69
C LYS A 85 -6.15 17.77 1.63
N ASP A 86 -5.58 18.95 1.38
CA ASP A 86 -4.52 19.16 0.41
C ASP A 86 -3.14 19.18 1.08
N PHE A 87 -3.09 19.03 2.42
CA PHE A 87 -1.85 19.02 3.18
C PHE A 87 -0.91 17.89 2.74
N TRP A 88 -1.44 16.71 2.43
CA TRP A 88 -0.64 15.58 1.99
C TRP A 88 -1.32 14.87 0.83
N THR A 89 -0.69 14.99 -0.33
CA THR A 89 -1.17 14.49 -1.62
C THR A 89 -0.08 13.67 -2.29
N GLY A 90 -0.34 13.11 -3.47
CA GLY A 90 0.69 12.44 -4.22
C GLY A 90 0.21 11.77 -5.49
N GLU A 91 1.08 10.92 -6.01
CA GLU A 91 0.82 9.99 -7.10
C GLU A 91 1.19 8.57 -6.66
N TRP A 92 0.59 7.58 -7.31
CA TRP A 92 0.92 6.17 -7.09
C TRP A 92 0.90 5.36 -8.38
N GLY A 93 1.62 4.24 -8.36
CA GLY A 93 1.63 3.26 -9.45
C GLY A 93 2.16 1.91 -8.97
N ILE A 94 1.94 0.87 -9.76
CA ILE A 94 2.44 -0.48 -9.48
C ILE A 94 3.51 -0.81 -10.52
N ILE A 95 4.75 -1.07 -10.07
CA ILE A 95 5.86 -1.44 -10.98
C ILE A 95 5.75 -2.92 -11.37
N ASN A 96 5.49 -3.78 -10.40
CA ASN A 96 5.35 -5.22 -10.57
C ASN A 96 4.36 -5.77 -9.55
N ASP A 97 4.09 -7.08 -9.59
CA ASP A 97 3.10 -7.70 -8.73
C ASP A 97 3.30 -7.44 -7.22
N SER A 98 4.50 -7.15 -6.75
CA SER A 98 4.77 -6.92 -5.33
C SER A 98 5.20 -5.50 -4.97
N THR A 99 5.28 -4.57 -5.93
CA THR A 99 5.89 -3.25 -5.67
C THR A 99 4.92 -2.12 -6.00
N LEU A 100 4.57 -1.35 -4.97
CA LEU A 100 3.84 -0.08 -5.05
C LEU A 100 4.84 1.06 -5.01
N VAL A 101 4.74 1.99 -5.94
CA VAL A 101 5.48 3.25 -5.88
C VAL A 101 4.53 4.37 -5.53
N THR A 102 4.97 5.23 -4.62
CA THR A 102 4.24 6.43 -4.22
C THR A 102 5.18 7.64 -4.28
N ARG A 103 4.65 8.75 -4.78
CA ARG A 103 5.30 10.06 -4.75
C ARG A 103 4.48 10.98 -3.88
N HIS A 104 5.00 11.33 -2.74
CA HIS A 104 4.31 12.12 -1.74
C HIS A 104 4.65 13.61 -1.91
N ASN A 105 3.65 14.45 -1.71
CA ASN A 105 3.77 15.91 -1.67
C ASN A 105 3.11 16.43 -0.40
N LEU A 106 3.91 17.08 0.44
CA LEU A 106 3.53 17.71 1.69
C LEU A 106 3.48 19.23 1.51
N HIS A 107 2.30 19.81 1.68
CA HIS A 107 2.02 21.22 1.46
C HIS A 107 1.95 21.96 2.79
N TYR A 108 2.85 22.91 2.99
CA TYR A 108 2.90 23.72 4.21
C TYR A 108 2.10 25.02 4.06
N PRO A 109 1.59 25.61 5.17
CA PRO A 109 0.79 26.83 5.12
C PRO A 109 1.50 28.05 4.49
N ASN A 110 2.84 28.07 4.49
CA ASN A 110 3.65 29.11 3.87
C ASN A 110 3.83 28.92 2.34
N GLY A 111 3.16 27.92 1.74
CA GLY A 111 3.27 27.59 0.31
C GLY A 111 4.46 26.73 -0.05
N GLN A 112 5.31 26.34 0.91
CA GLN A 112 6.39 25.39 0.67
C GLN A 112 5.82 24.00 0.39
N ILE A 113 6.44 23.28 -0.53
CA ILE A 113 6.14 21.87 -0.81
C ILE A 113 7.41 21.06 -0.53
N SER A 114 7.26 20.00 0.25
CA SER A 114 8.28 18.95 0.40
C SER A 114 7.76 17.68 -0.27
N GLY A 115 8.64 16.88 -0.87
CA GLY A 115 8.23 15.63 -1.48
C GLY A 115 9.29 14.55 -1.35
N TYR A 116 8.82 13.30 -1.40
CA TYR A 116 9.68 12.13 -1.41
C TYR A 116 9.00 11.01 -2.22
N CYS A 117 9.81 10.09 -2.73
CA CYS A 117 9.36 8.90 -3.44
C CYS A 117 9.66 7.69 -2.57
N SER A 118 8.80 6.68 -2.61
CA SER A 118 9.03 5.41 -1.90
C SER A 118 8.53 4.24 -2.75
N GLU A 119 9.31 3.17 -2.74
CA GLU A 119 9.03 1.90 -3.41
C GLU A 119 8.74 0.82 -2.36
N GLN A 120 7.47 0.63 -2.06
CA GLN A 120 7.02 -0.25 -0.99
C GLN A 120 6.67 -1.65 -1.50
N SER A 121 6.91 -2.64 -0.65
CA SER A 121 6.36 -3.97 -0.86
C SER A 121 4.86 -3.97 -0.58
N LEU A 122 4.08 -4.51 -1.51
CA LEU A 122 2.63 -4.57 -1.48
C LEU A 122 2.16 -6.02 -1.49
N ARG A 123 1.33 -6.38 -0.51
CA ARG A 123 0.66 -7.68 -0.43
C ARG A 123 -0.82 -7.51 -0.14
N PHE A 124 -1.66 -8.27 -0.83
CA PHE A 124 -3.08 -8.40 -0.48
C PHE A 124 -3.28 -9.70 0.30
N ILE A 125 -3.74 -9.58 1.55
CA ILE A 125 -4.19 -10.74 2.34
C ILE A 125 -5.56 -11.19 1.82
N ASP A 126 -6.42 -10.23 1.50
CA ASP A 126 -7.69 -10.42 0.79
C ASP A 126 -8.11 -9.11 0.07
N LYS A 127 -9.25 -9.12 -0.64
CA LYS A 127 -9.72 -7.94 -1.42
C LYS A 127 -9.97 -6.67 -0.60
N ASN A 128 -10.11 -6.78 0.71
CA ASN A 128 -10.37 -5.70 1.66
C ASN A 128 -9.23 -5.50 2.65
N THR A 129 -8.14 -6.26 2.54
CA THR A 129 -7.01 -6.19 3.47
C THR A 129 -5.70 -6.12 2.69
N MET A 130 -5.03 -4.98 2.81
CA MET A 130 -3.78 -4.68 2.12
C MET A 130 -2.69 -4.51 3.16
N GLU A 131 -1.53 -5.08 2.91
CA GLU A 131 -0.31 -4.89 3.68
C GLU A 131 0.68 -4.14 2.81
N ILE A 132 1.28 -3.12 3.40
CA ILE A 132 2.38 -2.37 2.82
C ILE A 132 3.55 -2.49 3.78
N VAL A 133 4.72 -2.88 3.26
CA VAL A 133 5.98 -2.91 3.99
C VAL A 133 6.91 -1.87 3.39
N LEU A 134 7.44 -1.02 4.25
CA LEU A 134 8.32 0.08 3.92
C LEU A 134 9.65 -0.16 4.64
N ASN A 135 10.76 -0.06 3.90
CA ASN A 135 12.11 -0.21 4.43
C ASN A 135 12.79 1.14 4.34
N TYR A 136 13.00 1.80 5.48
CA TYR A 136 13.48 3.18 5.50
C TYR A 136 14.81 3.37 4.76
N GLU A 137 15.75 2.42 4.89
CA GLU A 137 17.05 2.51 4.21
C GLU A 137 16.90 2.36 2.69
N ASP A 138 16.17 1.33 2.24
CA ASP A 138 15.95 1.07 0.81
C ASP A 138 15.12 2.20 0.14
N ASP A 139 14.22 2.81 0.91
CA ASP A 139 13.33 3.89 0.49
C ASP A 139 13.98 5.29 0.60
N GLY A 140 15.23 5.39 1.08
CA GLY A 140 15.92 6.67 1.25
C GLY A 140 15.30 7.61 2.29
N ILE A 141 14.56 7.05 3.25
CA ILE A 141 13.93 7.77 4.34
C ILE A 141 14.92 7.85 5.51
N ALA A 142 15.42 9.06 5.76
CA ALA A 142 16.27 9.30 6.93
C ALA A 142 15.43 9.31 8.21
N MET A 143 15.72 8.38 9.12
CA MET A 143 15.11 8.32 10.44
C MET A 143 16.07 8.83 11.50
N ASP A 144 15.55 9.57 12.48
CA ASP A 144 16.34 10.09 13.60
C ASP A 144 16.75 8.99 14.61
N ASP A 145 16.19 7.79 14.50
CA ASP A 145 16.44 6.64 15.38
C ASP A 145 17.21 5.54 14.62
N GLU A 146 18.51 5.38 14.92
CA GLU A 146 19.42 4.43 14.27
C GLU A 146 18.98 2.95 14.39
N ASN A 147 18.00 2.63 15.23
CA ASN A 147 17.54 1.26 15.42
C ASN A 147 16.31 0.88 14.57
N ARG A 148 15.54 1.86 14.09
CA ARG A 148 14.32 1.63 13.29
C ARG A 148 14.71 1.46 11.82
N VAL A 149 14.29 0.35 11.22
CA VAL A 149 14.67 0.00 9.83
C VAL A 149 13.49 -0.05 8.88
N GLY A 150 12.26 -0.13 9.39
CA GLY A 150 11.08 -0.12 8.54
C GLY A 150 9.77 -0.09 9.32
N GLU A 151 8.70 -0.19 8.57
CA GLU A 151 7.36 -0.39 9.10
C GLU A 151 6.56 -1.35 8.23
N THR A 152 5.70 -2.12 8.88
CA THR A 152 4.64 -2.90 8.25
C THR A 152 3.30 -2.31 8.64
N THR A 153 2.54 -1.83 7.65
CA THR A 153 1.20 -1.27 7.86
C THR A 153 0.12 -2.17 7.26
N ILE A 154 -0.87 -2.53 8.08
CA ILE A 154 -2.08 -3.22 7.62
C ILE A 154 -3.18 -2.20 7.41
N PHE A 155 -3.74 -2.22 6.22
CA PHE A 155 -4.85 -1.41 5.79
C PHE A 155 -6.12 -2.24 5.63
N LYS A 156 -7.24 -1.66 6.04
CA LYS A 156 -8.58 -2.18 5.75
C LYS A 156 -9.32 -1.26 4.79
N ARG A 157 -9.96 -1.85 3.78
CA ARG A 157 -10.78 -1.09 2.84
C ARG A 157 -12.00 -0.51 3.57
N VAL A 158 -12.25 0.78 3.37
CA VAL A 158 -13.48 1.43 3.82
C VAL A 158 -14.55 1.16 2.77
N LYS A 159 -15.63 0.48 3.16
CA LYS A 159 -16.81 0.36 2.32
C LYS A 159 -17.54 1.71 2.34
N LEU A 160 -17.78 2.26 1.16
CA LEU A 160 -18.76 3.32 0.97
C LEU A 160 -20.17 2.74 1.05
#